data_AF-A0A6A5ZK22-F1
#
_entry.id   AF-A0A6A5ZK22-F1
#
_cell.length_a   1.000
_cell.length_b   1.000
_cell.length_c   1.000
_cell.angle_alpha   90.00
_cell.angle_beta   90.00
_cell.angle_gamma   90.00
#
_symmetry.space_group_name_H-M   'P 1'
#
loop_
_entity.id
_entity.type
_entity.pdbx_description
1 polymer ?
#
loop_
_entity_poly.entity_id
_entity_poly.type
_entity_poly.pdbx_seq_one_letter_code
_entity_poly.pdbx_strand_id
1 'polypeptide(L)'
;MPAQTSCPVPEVDKRLSKYIYSQHETRKIRSKLSRYFALHTRLAKSQSDYRHLDNECPTGRPVANRKPQELSGVRLRYLRALEAHAEAQSQHRKLQDSVGPQWKRQLLATASQSESDHDNEVIRGYVSLLRQRQRFAELQVISEGVEKLLNTNPIDARHDPKAMVKHNVGEQPDLPAERLDILSQESKGNDQIFKLKKEVVDARARMDRAMSARNSARNIPRTSPTLDQQVHALGCARDEIQEWLEEELAKLTEESELLEDASPVKQLRTGTTQPDLDSSESRIKASYNQYIAAREEVIRAQGLLQRASESFTPSLYQSRLQEGFNKVPLALKPTSLAASILAYQPNLAQTSRNERILLQQIVYLQSQISTVDEDVADSLTRLSQESHLLASGSKEPGSWGKIAKEAERSTGDVAEAQLKESRSEVENVRGIVDLCSLHGKVLSSMTR
;
A
#
# COMPACT_ATOMS: atom_id res chain seq x y z
N MET A 1 7.85 71.68 -29.26
CA MET A 1 8.12 70.22 -29.22
C MET A 1 8.93 69.94 -27.98
N PRO A 2 8.44 69.15 -26.99
CA PRO A 2 9.27 68.77 -25.86
C PRO A 2 10.22 67.64 -26.26
N ALA A 3 11.44 67.72 -25.75
CA ALA A 3 12.57 66.84 -26.05
C ALA A 3 12.33 65.37 -25.66
N GLN A 4 12.92 64.45 -26.43
CA GLN A 4 12.98 63.03 -26.09
C GLN A 4 13.81 62.87 -24.82
N THR A 5 13.15 62.64 -23.68
CA THR A 5 13.84 62.24 -22.45
C THR A 5 14.32 60.81 -22.62
N SER A 6 15.63 60.63 -22.81
CA SER A 6 16.25 59.30 -22.89
C SER A 6 16.05 58.58 -21.55
N CYS A 7 15.48 57.37 -21.59
CA CYS A 7 15.34 56.55 -20.39
C CYS A 7 16.72 56.22 -19.80
N PRO A 8 16.87 56.20 -18.47
CA PRO A 8 18.16 55.98 -17.80
C PRO A 8 18.73 54.55 -17.98
N VAL A 9 17.99 53.64 -18.62
CA VAL A 9 18.42 52.26 -18.88
C VAL A 9 18.25 51.93 -20.39
N PRO A 10 19.34 51.82 -21.16
CA PRO A 10 19.28 51.68 -22.63
C PRO A 10 18.76 50.32 -23.09
N GLU A 11 18.89 49.27 -22.28
CA GLU A 11 18.31 47.94 -22.59
C GLU A 11 16.79 47.95 -22.55
N VAL A 12 16.23 48.69 -21.60
CA VAL A 12 14.78 48.88 -21.47
C VAL A 12 14.28 49.70 -22.64
N ASP A 13 15.00 50.75 -23.05
CA ASP A 13 14.64 51.56 -24.22
C ASP A 13 14.71 50.75 -25.52
N LYS A 14 15.72 49.89 -25.72
CA LYS A 14 15.77 48.96 -26.86
C LYS A 14 14.57 48.00 -26.88
N ARG A 15 14.15 47.46 -25.73
CA ARG A 15 12.99 46.55 -25.68
C ARG A 15 11.66 47.27 -25.83
N LEU A 16 11.53 48.47 -25.28
CA LEU A 16 10.30 49.26 -25.30
C LEU A 16 10.16 50.12 -26.56
N SER A 17 11.24 50.40 -27.30
CA SER A 17 11.22 51.18 -28.55
C SER A 17 10.22 50.66 -29.57
N LYS A 18 9.99 49.33 -29.64
CA LYS A 18 8.97 48.71 -30.49
C LYS A 18 7.54 49.05 -30.08
N TYR A 19 7.33 49.55 -28.87
CA TYR A 19 6.04 49.87 -28.27
C TYR A 19 5.88 51.37 -27.95
N ILE A 20 6.94 52.17 -28.09
CA ILE A 20 6.91 53.63 -27.93
C ILE A 20 6.61 54.27 -29.28
N TYR A 21 5.36 54.69 -29.44
CA TYR A 21 4.90 55.36 -30.66
C TYR A 21 4.91 56.89 -30.49
N SER A 22 5.05 57.60 -31.60
CA SER A 22 4.86 59.06 -31.59
C SER A 22 3.45 59.43 -31.12
N GLN A 23 3.25 60.62 -30.55
CA GLN A 23 1.93 61.05 -30.08
C GLN A 23 0.87 61.01 -31.20
N HIS A 24 1.28 61.30 -32.43
CA HIS A 24 0.42 61.24 -33.61
C HIS A 24 0.02 59.80 -33.96
N GLU A 25 0.97 58.87 -34.00
CA GLU A 25 0.68 57.45 -34.23
C GLU A 25 -0.18 56.85 -33.12
N THR A 26 0.09 57.22 -31.87
CA THR A 26 -0.71 56.81 -30.72
C THR A 26 -2.16 57.27 -30.87
N ARG A 27 -2.40 58.53 -31.28
CA ARG A 27 -3.76 59.02 -31.57
C ARG A 27 -4.41 58.28 -32.73
N LYS A 28 -3.67 57.98 -33.80
CA LYS A 28 -4.16 57.23 -34.97
C LYS A 28 -4.53 55.78 -34.62
N ILE A 29 -3.70 55.11 -33.82
CA ILE A 29 -3.95 53.75 -33.30
C ILE A 29 -5.18 53.77 -32.38
N ARG A 30 -5.26 54.72 -31.44
CA ARG A 30 -6.42 54.88 -30.55
C ARG A 30 -7.71 55.13 -31.34
N SER A 31 -7.66 55.97 -32.39
CA SER A 31 -8.81 56.23 -33.26
C SER A 31 -9.25 55.00 -34.07
N LYS A 32 -8.29 54.20 -34.56
CA LYS A 32 -8.60 52.94 -35.25
C LYS A 32 -9.20 51.90 -34.30
N LEU A 33 -8.62 51.76 -33.11
CA LEU A 33 -9.12 50.83 -32.09
C LEU A 33 -10.51 51.26 -31.59
N SER A 34 -10.74 52.55 -31.32
CA SER A 34 -12.05 53.04 -30.90
C SER A 34 -13.11 52.79 -31.97
N ARG A 35 -12.78 53.01 -33.26
CA ARG A 35 -13.67 52.67 -34.37
C ARG A 35 -13.93 51.16 -34.46
N TYR A 36 -12.90 50.33 -34.27
CA TYR A 36 -13.03 48.88 -34.29
C TYR A 36 -13.92 48.38 -33.14
N PHE A 37 -13.71 48.86 -31.92
CA PHE A 37 -14.55 48.51 -30.77
C PHE A 37 -15.98 49.00 -30.95
N ALA A 38 -16.19 50.24 -31.41
CA ALA A 38 -17.53 50.75 -31.70
C ALA A 38 -18.32 49.89 -32.70
N LEU A 39 -17.65 49.22 -33.64
CA LEU A 39 -18.29 48.31 -34.59
C LEU A 39 -18.60 46.92 -33.99
N HIS A 40 -17.84 46.46 -32.98
CA HIS A 40 -17.91 45.08 -32.47
C HIS A 40 -18.58 44.96 -31.09
N THR A 41 -18.69 46.05 -30.33
CA THR A 41 -19.41 46.09 -29.05
C THR A 41 -20.70 46.87 -29.22
N ARG A 42 -21.82 46.17 -29.40
CA ARG A 42 -23.14 46.79 -29.29
C ARG A 42 -23.44 46.94 -27.80
N LEU A 43 -22.89 47.98 -27.17
CA LEU A 43 -23.27 48.32 -25.80
C LEU A 43 -24.76 48.67 -25.83
N ALA A 44 -25.56 47.91 -25.10
CA ALA A 44 -26.98 48.09 -25.04
C ALA A 44 -27.31 49.36 -24.26
N LYS A 45 -27.29 50.52 -24.94
CA LYS A 45 -28.24 51.65 -24.89
C LYS A 45 -27.56 52.98 -25.28
N SER A 46 -28.27 53.69 -26.15
CA SER A 46 -28.14 55.09 -26.62
C SER A 46 -26.90 55.54 -27.39
N GLN A 47 -27.18 56.22 -28.51
CA GLN A 47 -26.29 56.89 -29.46
C GLN A 47 -25.54 58.13 -28.87
N SER A 48 -25.14 58.11 -27.60
CA SER A 48 -24.42 59.24 -27.00
C SER A 48 -22.94 58.89 -26.85
N ASP A 49 -22.12 59.50 -27.70
CA ASP A 49 -20.66 59.69 -27.60
C ASP A 49 -19.87 58.60 -26.89
N TYR A 50 -19.26 57.69 -27.67
CA TYR A 50 -18.19 56.82 -27.21
C TYR A 50 -17.07 57.66 -26.58
N ARG A 51 -17.04 57.77 -25.25
CA ARG A 51 -15.95 58.43 -24.52
C ARG A 51 -14.82 57.44 -24.33
N HIS A 52 -13.58 57.88 -24.56
CA HIS A 52 -12.40 57.05 -24.44
C HIS A 52 -12.27 56.34 -23.06
N LEU A 53 -12.86 56.93 -22.02
CA LEU A 53 -12.88 56.43 -20.65
C LEU A 53 -13.73 55.15 -20.47
N ASP A 54 -14.74 54.90 -21.31
CA ASP A 54 -15.60 53.72 -21.20
C ASP A 54 -14.87 52.42 -21.61
N ASN A 55 -13.73 52.54 -22.31
CA ASN A 55 -12.89 51.39 -22.67
C ASN A 55 -11.85 51.03 -21.60
N GLU A 56 -11.54 51.95 -20.69
CA GLU A 56 -10.54 51.71 -19.62
C GLU A 56 -11.15 50.89 -18.47
N CYS A 57 -12.47 50.95 -18.28
CA CYS A 57 -13.21 50.15 -17.31
C CYS A 57 -14.57 49.67 -17.88
N PRO A 58 -14.66 48.48 -18.50
CA PRO A 58 -15.94 47.93 -18.94
C PRO A 58 -16.80 47.54 -17.73
N THR A 59 -17.74 48.40 -17.34
CA THR A 59 -18.67 48.19 -16.21
C THR A 59 -19.85 47.27 -16.53
N GLY A 60 -19.94 46.77 -17.77
CA GLY A 60 -20.97 45.82 -18.20
C GLY A 60 -20.38 44.68 -19.01
N ARG A 61 -20.95 43.47 -18.86
CA ARG A 61 -20.56 42.27 -19.61
C ARG A 61 -20.77 42.53 -21.12
N PRO A 62 -19.70 42.69 -21.91
CA PRO A 62 -19.86 42.96 -23.33
C PRO A 62 -20.34 41.68 -24.02
N VAL A 63 -21.55 41.71 -24.59
CA VAL A 63 -22.04 40.64 -25.46
C VAL A 63 -21.45 40.87 -26.86
N ALA A 64 -20.25 40.36 -27.07
CA ALA A 64 -19.60 40.38 -28.38
C ALA A 64 -20.30 39.38 -29.31
N ASN A 65 -21.31 39.83 -30.06
CA ASN A 65 -22.09 38.97 -30.96
C ASN A 65 -21.42 38.72 -32.32
N ARG A 66 -20.25 39.30 -32.59
CA ARG A 66 -19.51 39.05 -33.84
C ARG A 66 -18.06 38.69 -33.54
N LYS A 67 -17.71 37.45 -33.88
CA LYS A 67 -16.34 36.93 -33.85
C LYS A 67 -15.46 37.83 -34.73
N PRO A 68 -14.38 38.44 -34.21
CA PRO A 68 -13.38 39.09 -35.04
C PRO A 68 -12.87 38.14 -36.12
N GLN A 69 -13.23 38.36 -37.37
CA GLN A 69 -12.75 37.52 -38.49
C GLN A 69 -11.24 37.69 -38.75
N GLU A 70 -10.61 38.68 -38.13
CA GLU A 70 -9.20 39.04 -38.37
C GLU A 70 -8.21 38.45 -37.33
N LEU A 71 -8.70 37.78 -36.27
CA LEU A 71 -7.81 37.16 -35.29
C LEU A 71 -7.34 35.79 -35.81
N SER A 72 -6.16 35.70 -36.41
CA SER A 72 -5.54 34.43 -36.80
C SER A 72 -4.53 33.93 -35.75
N GLY A 73 -4.34 32.61 -35.67
CA GLY A 73 -3.32 31.98 -34.83
C GLY A 73 -3.70 31.77 -33.36
N VAL A 74 -2.73 31.96 -32.46
CA VAL A 74 -2.80 31.61 -31.02
C VAL A 74 -3.93 32.34 -30.29
N ARG A 75 -4.21 33.60 -30.65
CA ARG A 75 -5.27 34.40 -30.02
C ARG A 75 -6.67 33.82 -30.29
N LEU A 76 -6.90 33.24 -31.46
CA LEU A 76 -8.16 32.58 -31.78
C LEU A 76 -8.31 31.25 -31.03
N ARG A 77 -7.21 30.51 -30.83
CA ARG A 77 -7.22 29.31 -29.98
C ARG A 77 -7.53 29.66 -28.53
N TYR A 78 -6.95 30.75 -28.01
CA TYR A 78 -7.24 31.26 -26.67
C TYR A 78 -8.72 31.66 -26.52
N LEU A 79 -9.29 32.37 -27.49
CA LEU A 79 -10.72 32.70 -27.46
C LEU A 79 -11.61 31.45 -27.49
N ARG A 80 -11.28 30.45 -28.33
CA ARG A 80 -12.01 29.16 -28.33
C ARG A 80 -11.88 28.43 -27.00
N ALA A 81 -10.72 28.47 -26.36
CA ALA A 81 -10.51 27.87 -25.04
C ALA A 81 -11.34 28.58 -23.96
N LEU A 82 -11.42 29.91 -24.01
CA LEU A 82 -12.28 30.69 -23.11
C LEU A 82 -13.77 30.42 -23.34
N GLU A 83 -14.21 30.33 -24.61
CA GLU A 83 -15.59 29.94 -24.96
C GLU A 83 -15.91 28.54 -24.40
N ALA A 84 -15.06 27.55 -24.66
CA ALA A 84 -15.23 26.20 -24.16
C ALA A 84 -15.21 26.14 -22.61
N HIS A 85 -14.34 26.91 -21.96
CA HIS A 85 -14.32 27.00 -20.50
C HIS A 85 -15.60 27.63 -19.94
N ALA A 86 -16.11 28.69 -20.57
CA ALA A 86 -17.38 29.30 -20.15
C ALA A 86 -18.56 28.35 -20.35
N GLU A 87 -18.58 27.59 -21.45
CA GLU A 87 -19.58 26.55 -21.70
C GLU A 87 -19.49 25.43 -20.65
N ALA A 88 -18.30 24.90 -20.39
CA ALA A 88 -18.06 23.88 -19.37
C ALA A 88 -18.48 24.37 -17.97
N GLN A 89 -18.17 25.60 -17.61
CA GLN A 89 -18.59 26.18 -16.33
C GLN A 89 -20.12 26.33 -16.24
N SER A 90 -20.78 26.68 -17.35
CA SER A 90 -22.25 26.73 -17.40
C SER A 90 -22.88 25.36 -17.25
N GLN A 91 -22.30 24.33 -17.88
CA GLN A 91 -22.75 22.94 -17.75
C GLN A 91 -22.52 22.42 -16.33
N HIS A 92 -21.38 22.72 -15.74
CA HIS A 92 -21.08 22.37 -14.35
C HIS A 92 -22.09 22.99 -13.38
N ARG A 93 -22.41 24.28 -13.54
CA ARG A 93 -23.45 24.93 -12.73
C ARG A 93 -24.81 24.27 -12.92
N LYS A 94 -25.22 23.97 -14.17
CA LYS A 94 -26.47 23.23 -14.43
C LYS A 94 -26.50 21.86 -13.76
N LEU A 95 -25.38 21.14 -13.78
CA LEU A 95 -25.25 19.85 -13.11
C LEU A 95 -25.33 20.02 -11.59
N GLN A 96 -24.62 21.00 -11.03
CA GLN A 96 -24.66 21.32 -9.61
C GLN A 96 -26.07 21.72 -9.15
N ASP A 97 -26.79 22.50 -9.95
CA ASP A 97 -28.18 22.89 -9.70
C ASP A 97 -29.14 21.70 -9.81
N SER A 98 -28.84 20.70 -10.65
CA SER A 98 -29.65 19.47 -10.77
C SER A 98 -29.40 18.48 -9.63
N VAL A 99 -28.16 18.41 -9.14
CA VAL A 99 -27.70 17.46 -8.13
C VAL A 99 -27.98 18.01 -6.72
N GLY A 100 -27.75 19.30 -6.49
CA GLY A 100 -28.01 19.97 -5.21
C GLY A 100 -29.38 19.70 -4.55
N PRO A 101 -30.52 19.77 -5.26
CA PRO A 101 -31.83 19.49 -4.67
C PRO A 101 -32.09 18.00 -4.45
N GLN A 102 -31.37 17.10 -5.12
CA GLN A 102 -31.43 15.66 -4.86
C GLN A 102 -30.66 15.31 -3.59
N TRP A 103 -29.45 15.87 -3.43
CA TRP A 103 -28.65 15.71 -2.22
C TRP A 103 -29.34 16.32 -0.99
N LYS A 104 -29.92 17.51 -1.11
CA LYS A 104 -30.69 18.12 -0.01
C LYS A 104 -31.94 17.32 0.37
N ARG A 105 -32.61 16.70 -0.61
CA ARG A 105 -33.74 15.79 -0.35
C ARG A 105 -33.29 14.49 0.33
N GLN A 106 -32.16 13.92 -0.09
CA GLN A 106 -31.57 12.75 0.54
C GLN A 106 -31.13 13.05 1.98
N LEU A 107 -30.48 14.19 2.22
CA LEU A 107 -30.04 14.60 3.57
C LEU A 107 -31.22 14.79 4.54
N LEU A 108 -32.34 15.34 4.06
CA LEU A 108 -33.56 15.51 4.84
C LEU A 108 -34.30 14.18 5.07
N ALA A 109 -34.28 13.26 4.09
CA ALA A 109 -34.87 11.93 4.23
C ALA A 109 -34.07 11.02 5.19
N THR A 110 -32.74 11.09 5.16
CA THR A 110 -31.84 10.32 6.05
C THR A 110 -31.93 10.73 7.52
N ALA A 111 -32.46 11.92 7.82
CA ALA A 111 -32.68 12.36 9.21
C ALA A 111 -33.94 11.75 9.86
N SER A 112 -34.82 11.12 9.06
CA SER A 112 -36.16 10.70 9.52
C SER A 112 -36.44 9.19 9.47
N GLN A 113 -35.52 8.33 9.00
CA GLN A 113 -35.80 6.90 8.84
C GLN A 113 -34.69 6.02 9.42
N SER A 114 -35.05 5.20 10.40
CA SER A 114 -34.25 4.09 10.94
C SER A 114 -34.23 2.86 10.02
N GLU A 115 -34.34 3.05 8.70
CA GLU A 115 -34.27 1.99 7.67
C GLU A 115 -32.95 2.04 6.88
N SER A 116 -31.89 2.61 7.47
CA SER A 116 -30.62 2.84 6.79
C SER A 116 -29.93 1.56 6.31
N ASP A 117 -30.22 0.39 6.88
CA ASP A 117 -29.54 -0.85 6.49
C ASP A 117 -30.08 -1.43 5.18
N HIS A 118 -31.38 -1.29 4.89
CA HIS A 118 -31.96 -1.82 3.66
C HIS A 118 -31.56 -0.99 2.42
N ASP A 119 -31.60 0.33 2.53
CA ASP A 119 -31.17 1.23 1.45
C ASP A 119 -29.67 1.12 1.19
N ASN A 120 -28.85 0.93 2.23
CA ASN A 120 -27.42 0.68 2.06
C ASN A 120 -27.15 -0.65 1.37
N GLU A 121 -27.95 -1.69 1.62
CA GLU A 121 -27.82 -2.98 0.92
C GLU A 121 -28.22 -2.87 -0.55
N VAL A 122 -29.30 -2.16 -0.87
CA VAL A 122 -29.73 -1.90 -2.26
C VAL A 122 -28.70 -1.04 -3.01
N ILE A 123 -28.14 0.00 -2.37
CA ILE A 123 -27.07 0.82 -2.96
C ILE A 123 -25.80 0.00 -3.16
N ARG A 124 -25.41 -0.85 -2.20
CA ARG A 124 -24.27 -1.76 -2.35
C ARG A 124 -24.48 -2.77 -3.48
N GLY A 125 -25.70 -3.30 -3.62
CA GLY A 125 -26.11 -4.17 -4.72
C GLY A 125 -26.07 -3.47 -6.08
N TYR A 126 -26.50 -2.21 -6.14
CA TYR A 126 -26.43 -1.41 -7.36
C TYR A 126 -24.98 -1.06 -7.75
N VAL A 127 -24.14 -0.69 -6.78
CA VAL A 127 -22.71 -0.43 -6.99
C VAL A 127 -21.97 -1.69 -7.42
N SER A 128 -22.29 -2.85 -6.84
CA SER A 128 -21.69 -4.12 -7.26
C SER A 128 -22.10 -4.49 -8.69
N LEU A 129 -23.36 -4.27 -9.08
CA LEU A 129 -23.83 -4.40 -10.46
C LEU A 129 -23.12 -3.45 -11.44
N LEU A 130 -22.91 -2.19 -11.05
CA LEU A 130 -22.14 -1.24 -11.88
C LEU A 130 -20.69 -1.68 -12.07
N ARG A 131 -20.03 -2.15 -11.00
CA ARG A 131 -18.68 -2.72 -11.07
C ARG A 131 -18.64 -3.97 -11.94
N GLN A 132 -19.64 -4.83 -11.84
CA GLN A 132 -19.76 -6.01 -12.70
C GLN A 132 -19.96 -5.62 -14.16
N ARG A 133 -20.80 -4.62 -14.46
CA ARG A 133 -21.01 -4.13 -15.83
C ARG A 133 -19.75 -3.47 -16.40
N GLN A 134 -19.00 -2.75 -15.58
CA GLN A 134 -17.72 -2.18 -15.98
C GLN A 134 -16.69 -3.27 -16.29
N ARG A 135 -16.55 -4.27 -15.39
CA ARG A 135 -15.71 -5.46 -15.63
C ARG A 135 -16.14 -6.23 -16.87
N PHE A 136 -17.43 -6.35 -17.12
CA PHE A 136 -17.94 -6.99 -18.33
C PHE A 136 -17.58 -6.19 -19.58
N ALA A 137 -17.69 -4.85 -19.56
CA ALA A 137 -17.25 -4.01 -20.66
C ALA A 137 -15.74 -4.11 -20.89
N GLU A 138 -14.93 -4.16 -19.82
CA GLU A 138 -13.49 -4.39 -19.91
C GLU A 138 -13.17 -5.76 -20.52
N LEU A 139 -13.85 -6.82 -20.07
CA LEU A 139 -13.71 -8.17 -20.62
C LEU A 139 -14.17 -8.23 -22.08
N GLN A 140 -15.20 -7.49 -22.47
CA GLN A 140 -15.68 -7.41 -23.84
C GLN A 140 -14.63 -6.74 -24.75
N VAL A 141 -13.97 -5.67 -24.27
CA VAL A 141 -12.86 -5.05 -25.01
C VAL A 141 -11.69 -6.04 -25.17
N ILE A 142 -11.38 -6.80 -24.13
CA ILE A 142 -10.34 -7.84 -24.19
C ILE A 142 -10.74 -8.95 -25.15
N SER A 143 -11.99 -9.44 -25.12
CA SER A 143 -12.47 -10.49 -26.02
C SER A 143 -12.48 -10.01 -27.47
N GLU A 144 -12.94 -8.79 -27.73
CA GLU A 144 -12.86 -8.17 -29.06
C GLU A 144 -11.40 -8.01 -29.53
N GLY A 145 -10.47 -7.68 -28.63
CA GLY A 145 -9.04 -7.64 -28.92
C GLY A 145 -8.46 -9.01 -29.27
N VAL A 146 -8.83 -10.05 -28.51
CA VAL A 146 -8.41 -11.43 -28.76
C VAL A 146 -9.02 -11.97 -30.05
N GLU A 147 -10.29 -11.71 -30.32
CA GLU A 147 -10.95 -12.07 -31.58
C GLU A 147 -10.28 -11.40 -32.78
N LYS A 148 -9.91 -10.11 -32.66
CA LYS A 148 -9.12 -9.42 -33.70
C LYS A 148 -7.76 -10.07 -33.92
N LEU A 149 -7.08 -10.53 -32.86
CA LEU A 149 -5.81 -11.26 -33.00
C LEU A 149 -5.99 -12.65 -33.62
N LEU A 150 -7.03 -13.38 -33.23
CA LEU A 150 -7.34 -14.71 -33.78
C LEU A 150 -7.76 -14.64 -35.26
N ASN A 151 -8.43 -13.56 -35.66
CA ASN A 151 -8.81 -13.32 -37.06
C ASN A 151 -7.66 -12.80 -37.93
N THR A 152 -6.49 -12.49 -37.34
CA THR A 152 -5.31 -12.11 -38.12
C THR A 152 -4.55 -13.34 -38.58
N ASN A 153 -4.58 -13.59 -39.90
CA ASN A 153 -3.85 -14.69 -40.51
C ASN A 153 -2.33 -14.46 -40.40
N PRO A 154 -1.54 -15.41 -39.86
CA PRO A 154 -0.09 -15.26 -39.66
C PRO A 154 0.74 -15.47 -40.94
N ILE A 155 0.20 -15.15 -42.12
CA ILE A 155 0.84 -15.46 -43.41
C ILE A 155 2.01 -14.52 -43.72
N ASP A 156 2.08 -13.34 -43.08
CA ASP A 156 3.21 -12.41 -43.22
C ASP A 156 4.28 -12.65 -42.14
N ALA A 157 5.03 -13.74 -42.29
CA ALA A 157 6.15 -14.16 -41.43
C ALA A 157 7.37 -13.21 -41.44
N ARG A 158 7.23 -11.96 -41.87
CA ARG A 158 8.32 -10.96 -41.98
C ARG A 158 8.18 -9.77 -41.05
N HIS A 159 7.06 -9.60 -40.35
CA HIS A 159 6.90 -8.52 -39.39
C HIS A 159 7.07 -8.99 -37.95
N ASP A 160 7.78 -8.17 -37.14
CA ASP A 160 7.89 -8.34 -35.70
C ASP A 160 6.46 -8.49 -35.11
N PRO A 161 6.17 -9.55 -34.35
CA PRO A 161 4.83 -9.77 -33.78
C PRO A 161 4.31 -8.56 -33.01
N LYS A 162 5.20 -7.74 -32.42
CA LYS A 162 4.80 -6.49 -31.74
C LYS A 162 4.21 -5.46 -32.69
N ALA A 163 4.73 -5.34 -33.91
CA ALA A 163 4.22 -4.41 -34.92
C ALA A 163 2.85 -4.86 -35.46
N MET A 164 2.62 -6.18 -35.58
CA MET A 164 1.32 -6.72 -35.99
C MET A 164 0.23 -6.49 -34.94
N VAL A 165 0.54 -6.73 -33.66
CA VAL A 165 -0.40 -6.47 -32.55
C VAL A 165 -0.76 -4.98 -32.50
N LYS A 166 0.23 -4.10 -32.67
CA LYS A 166 0.04 -2.64 -32.70
C LYS A 166 -0.86 -2.18 -33.86
N HIS A 167 -0.73 -2.81 -35.02
CA HIS A 167 -1.55 -2.49 -36.20
C HIS A 167 -2.99 -2.98 -36.07
N ASN A 168 -3.21 -4.17 -35.47
CA ASN A 168 -4.53 -4.83 -35.46
C ASN A 168 -5.36 -4.54 -34.19
N VAL A 169 -4.71 -4.36 -33.04
CA VAL A 169 -5.35 -4.08 -31.75
C VAL A 169 -5.26 -2.60 -31.37
N GLY A 170 -4.32 -1.86 -31.96
CA GLY A 170 -4.05 -0.46 -31.68
C GLY A 170 -2.91 -0.25 -30.68
N GLU A 171 -2.50 1.00 -30.49
CA GLU A 171 -1.56 1.38 -29.44
C GLU A 171 -2.23 1.25 -28.06
N GLN A 172 -1.58 0.54 -27.14
CA GLN A 172 -2.01 0.52 -25.75
C GLN A 172 -1.96 1.94 -25.19
N PRO A 173 -3.03 2.43 -24.54
CA PRO A 173 -2.99 3.74 -23.91
C PRO A 173 -1.91 3.78 -22.82
N ASP A 174 -1.17 4.89 -22.77
CA ASP A 174 -0.15 5.10 -21.76
C ASP A 174 -0.75 4.95 -20.35
N LEU A 175 -0.06 4.19 -19.50
CA LEU A 175 -0.48 3.98 -18.13
C LEU A 175 -0.55 5.35 -17.40
N PRO A 176 -1.57 5.58 -16.56
CA PRO A 176 -1.65 6.79 -15.75
C PRO A 176 -0.34 6.96 -14.95
N ALA A 177 0.22 8.17 -14.96
CA ALA A 177 1.51 8.46 -14.31
C ALA A 177 1.57 7.99 -12.84
N GLU A 178 0.44 7.99 -12.15
CA GLU A 178 0.29 7.55 -10.77
C GLU A 178 0.55 6.03 -10.56
N ARG A 179 0.34 5.20 -11.60
CA ARG A 179 0.67 3.76 -11.57
C ARG A 179 2.13 3.49 -11.93
N LEU A 180 2.77 4.39 -12.68
CA LEU A 180 4.20 4.31 -12.98
C LEU A 180 5.05 4.61 -11.74
N ASP A 181 4.56 5.45 -10.82
CA ASP A 181 5.23 5.70 -9.53
C ASP A 181 5.16 4.49 -8.57
N ILE A 182 4.08 3.71 -8.62
CA ILE A 182 3.96 2.46 -7.85
C ILE A 182 4.90 1.38 -8.40
N LEU A 183 5.05 1.31 -9.74
CA LEU A 183 6.00 0.41 -10.40
C LEU A 183 7.47 0.89 -10.26
N SER A 184 7.71 2.20 -10.09
CA SER A 184 9.06 2.73 -9.84
C SER A 184 9.51 2.52 -8.38
N GLN A 185 8.57 2.46 -7.44
CA GLN A 185 8.81 1.97 -6.07
C GLN A 185 9.21 0.48 -6.01
N GLU A 186 8.95 -0.28 -7.07
CA GLU A 186 9.41 -1.66 -7.27
C GLU A 186 10.93 -1.74 -7.62
N SER A 187 11.68 -0.64 -7.50
CA SER A 187 13.16 -0.64 -7.59
C SER A 187 13.83 -1.65 -6.65
N LYS A 188 13.22 -1.94 -5.50
CA LYS A 188 13.66 -3.05 -4.62
C LYS A 188 13.54 -4.42 -5.29
N GLY A 189 12.51 -4.63 -6.11
CA GLY A 189 12.33 -5.83 -6.91
C GLY A 189 13.38 -5.94 -8.02
N ASN A 190 13.74 -4.82 -8.66
CA ASN A 190 14.85 -4.80 -9.62
C ASN A 190 16.19 -5.14 -8.98
N ASP A 191 16.49 -4.62 -7.79
CA ASP A 191 17.71 -4.96 -7.04
C ASP A 191 17.74 -6.46 -6.67
N GLN A 192 16.62 -7.03 -6.25
CA GLN A 192 16.49 -8.47 -6.00
C GLN A 192 16.66 -9.29 -7.29
N ILE A 193 16.12 -8.83 -8.41
CA ILE A 193 16.30 -9.46 -9.73
C ILE A 193 17.76 -9.38 -10.17
N PHE A 194 18.46 -8.26 -9.92
CA PHE A 194 19.89 -8.13 -10.22
C PHE A 194 20.74 -9.04 -9.34
N LYS A 195 20.42 -9.15 -8.04
CA LYS A 195 21.04 -10.12 -7.13
C LYS A 195 20.82 -11.55 -7.62
N LEU A 196 19.59 -11.91 -7.99
CA LEU A 196 19.28 -13.23 -8.52
C LEU A 196 20.02 -13.52 -9.83
N LYS A 197 20.06 -12.54 -10.76
CA LYS A 197 20.83 -12.68 -12.01
C LYS A 197 22.32 -12.87 -11.74
N LYS A 198 22.88 -12.15 -10.78
CA LYS A 198 24.28 -12.31 -10.34
C LYS A 198 24.52 -13.71 -9.77
N GLU A 199 23.70 -14.14 -8.82
CA GLU A 199 23.73 -15.49 -8.23
C GLU A 199 23.62 -16.58 -9.28
N VAL A 200 22.71 -16.44 -10.26
CA VAL A 200 22.55 -17.42 -11.35
C VAL A 200 23.79 -17.48 -12.25
N VAL A 201 24.42 -16.34 -12.55
CA VAL A 201 25.68 -16.30 -13.32
C VAL A 201 26.82 -16.91 -12.53
N ASP A 202 26.93 -16.61 -11.23
CA ASP A 202 27.95 -17.15 -10.34
C ASP A 202 27.78 -18.67 -10.15
N ALA A 203 26.55 -19.15 -9.97
CA ALA A 203 26.22 -20.57 -9.90
C ALA A 203 26.56 -21.31 -11.21
N ARG A 204 26.24 -20.70 -12.36
CA ARG A 204 26.62 -21.25 -13.67
C ARG A 204 28.14 -21.32 -13.84
N ALA A 205 28.86 -20.28 -13.47
CA ALA A 205 30.32 -20.26 -13.52
C ALA A 205 30.94 -21.33 -12.58
N ARG A 206 30.36 -21.54 -11.39
CA ARG A 206 30.77 -22.62 -10.47
C ARG A 206 30.52 -23.99 -11.09
N MET A 207 29.36 -24.21 -11.71
CA MET A 207 29.04 -25.46 -12.40
C MET A 207 30.00 -25.74 -13.56
N ASP A 208 30.31 -24.73 -14.37
CA ASP A 208 31.23 -24.86 -15.51
C ASP A 208 32.66 -25.16 -15.05
N ARG A 209 33.12 -24.57 -13.94
CA ARG A 209 34.41 -24.92 -13.30
C ARG A 209 34.42 -26.37 -12.80
N ALA A 210 33.37 -26.80 -12.10
CA ALA A 210 33.27 -28.17 -11.60
C ALA A 210 33.23 -29.20 -12.74
N MET A 211 32.50 -28.90 -13.82
CA MET A 211 32.45 -29.73 -15.02
C MET A 211 33.82 -29.79 -15.72
N SER A 212 34.53 -28.67 -15.81
CA SER A 212 35.88 -28.62 -16.38
C SER A 212 36.90 -29.39 -15.55
N ALA A 213 36.83 -29.31 -14.23
CA ALA A 213 37.64 -30.10 -13.30
C ALA A 213 37.35 -31.60 -13.44
N ARG A 214 36.07 -31.98 -13.52
CA ARG A 214 35.64 -33.38 -13.73
C ARG A 214 36.14 -33.95 -15.07
N ASN A 215 36.07 -33.16 -16.14
CA ASN A 215 36.56 -33.57 -17.45
C ASN A 215 38.09 -33.71 -17.47
N SER A 216 38.79 -32.80 -16.79
CA SER A 216 40.25 -32.86 -16.63
C SER A 216 40.66 -34.11 -15.83
N ALA A 217 39.96 -34.42 -14.74
CA ALA A 217 40.19 -35.63 -13.95
C ALA A 217 39.91 -36.93 -14.73
N ARG A 218 38.93 -36.92 -15.65
CA ARG A 218 38.60 -38.06 -16.51
C ARG A 218 39.63 -38.31 -17.62
N ASN A 219 40.35 -37.28 -18.03
CA ASN A 219 41.35 -37.33 -19.11
C ASN A 219 42.77 -37.68 -18.61
N ILE A 220 43.00 -37.73 -17.29
CA ILE A 220 44.28 -38.17 -16.73
C ILE A 220 44.37 -39.69 -16.86
N PRO A 221 45.39 -40.25 -17.53
CA PRO A 221 45.55 -41.70 -17.66
C PRO A 221 45.74 -42.32 -16.27
N ARG A 222 44.97 -43.38 -16.00
CA ARG A 222 45.00 -44.13 -14.73
C ARG A 222 46.30 -44.93 -14.59
N THR A 223 47.40 -44.27 -14.25
CA THR A 223 48.59 -44.93 -13.71
C THR A 223 48.35 -45.23 -12.23
N SER A 224 48.76 -46.40 -11.74
CA SER A 224 48.64 -46.76 -10.32
C SER A 224 49.34 -45.70 -9.46
N PRO A 225 48.61 -44.96 -8.62
CA PRO A 225 49.17 -43.83 -7.87
C PRO A 225 50.12 -44.32 -6.79
N THR A 226 51.28 -43.68 -6.67
CA THR A 226 52.27 -43.93 -5.61
C THR A 226 51.68 -43.58 -4.24
N LEU A 227 52.09 -44.25 -3.16
CA LEU A 227 51.55 -44.03 -1.81
C LEU A 227 51.59 -42.56 -1.39
N ASP A 228 52.68 -41.85 -1.69
CA ASP A 228 52.83 -40.42 -1.40
C ASP A 228 51.80 -39.55 -2.13
N GLN A 229 51.44 -39.91 -3.37
CA GLN A 229 50.40 -39.22 -4.14
C GLN A 229 49.01 -39.46 -3.55
N GLN A 230 48.76 -40.65 -3.00
CA GLN A 230 47.50 -40.97 -2.32
C GLN A 230 47.37 -40.21 -1.01
N VAL A 231 48.43 -40.16 -0.19
CA VAL A 231 48.44 -39.40 1.06
C VAL A 231 48.28 -37.91 0.80
N HIS A 232 48.96 -37.37 -0.23
CA HIS A 232 48.79 -35.98 -0.64
C HIS A 232 47.38 -35.69 -1.16
N ALA A 233 46.79 -36.56 -1.99
CA ALA A 233 45.43 -36.40 -2.49
C ALA A 233 44.39 -36.46 -1.36
N LEU A 234 44.58 -37.34 -0.37
CA LEU A 234 43.74 -37.40 0.83
C LEU A 234 43.89 -36.14 1.70
N GLY A 235 45.11 -35.59 1.80
CA GLY A 235 45.37 -34.30 2.43
C GLY A 235 44.59 -33.17 1.75
N CYS A 236 44.69 -33.05 0.43
CA CYS A 236 43.93 -32.06 -0.34
C CYS A 236 42.41 -32.26 -0.21
N ALA A 237 41.92 -33.50 -0.23
CA ALA A 237 40.50 -33.78 -0.06
C ALA A 237 39.99 -33.39 1.34
N ARG A 238 40.80 -33.61 2.38
CA ARG A 238 40.47 -33.15 3.74
C ARG A 238 40.40 -31.62 3.79
N ASP A 239 41.38 -30.94 3.22
CA ASP A 239 41.46 -29.49 3.25
C ASP A 239 40.30 -28.86 2.44
N GLU A 240 39.90 -29.46 1.31
CA GLU A 240 38.73 -29.05 0.52
C GLU A 240 37.41 -29.29 1.27
N ILE A 241 37.26 -30.41 1.98
CA ILE A 241 36.08 -30.68 2.83
C ILE A 241 36.02 -29.67 3.99
N GLN A 242 37.16 -29.31 4.56
CA GLN A 242 37.24 -28.32 5.62
C GLN A 242 36.84 -26.93 5.10
N GLU A 243 37.38 -26.50 3.97
CA GLU A 243 37.01 -25.23 3.32
C GLU A 243 35.52 -25.20 2.97
N TRP A 244 34.98 -26.29 2.43
CA TRP A 244 33.54 -26.39 2.14
C TRP A 244 32.68 -26.30 3.41
N LEU A 245 33.09 -26.96 4.50
CA LEU A 245 32.40 -26.87 5.79
C LEU A 245 32.45 -25.45 6.35
N GLU A 246 33.60 -24.78 6.27
CA GLU A 246 33.76 -23.40 6.72
C GLU A 246 32.89 -22.44 5.89
N GLU A 247 32.81 -22.63 4.57
CA GLU A 247 31.95 -21.83 3.68
C GLU A 247 30.45 -22.07 3.96
N GLU A 248 30.02 -23.32 4.17
CA GLU A 248 28.63 -23.63 4.52
C GLU A 248 28.24 -23.13 5.92
N LEU A 249 29.16 -23.19 6.89
CA LEU A 249 28.93 -22.59 8.21
C LEU A 249 28.83 -21.07 8.15
N ALA A 250 29.62 -20.41 7.29
CA ALA A 250 29.55 -18.97 7.08
C ALA A 250 28.21 -18.54 6.45
N LYS A 251 27.68 -19.29 5.49
CA LYS A 251 26.34 -19.04 4.90
C LYS A 251 25.22 -19.16 5.93
N LEU A 252 25.29 -20.14 6.82
CA LEU A 252 24.30 -20.32 7.89
C LEU A 252 24.30 -19.18 8.91
N THR A 253 25.46 -18.56 9.16
CA THR A 253 25.54 -17.37 10.03
C THR A 253 24.92 -16.13 9.38
N GLU A 254 25.08 -15.94 8.07
CA GLU A 254 24.48 -14.81 7.34
C GLU A 254 22.95 -14.97 7.17
N GLU A 255 22.43 -16.20 6.98
CA GLU A 255 20.99 -16.46 6.95
C GLU A 255 20.31 -16.30 8.33
N SER A 256 21.04 -16.51 9.44
CA SER A 256 20.52 -16.24 10.79
C SER A 256 20.31 -14.75 11.07
N GLU A 257 21.19 -13.86 10.59
CA GLU A 257 21.01 -12.41 10.73
C GLU A 257 19.78 -11.91 9.95
N LEU A 258 19.44 -12.56 8.82
CA LEU A 258 18.22 -12.24 8.06
C LEU A 258 16.94 -12.82 8.70
N LEU A 259 17.05 -13.90 9.49
CA LEU A 259 15.93 -14.51 10.22
C LEU A 259 15.71 -13.89 11.61
N GLU A 260 16.72 -13.29 12.23
CA GLU A 260 16.58 -12.59 13.51
C GLU A 260 15.72 -11.31 13.42
N ASP A 261 15.56 -10.72 12.23
CA ASP A 261 14.77 -9.50 12.03
C ASP A 261 13.27 -9.76 11.73
N ALA A 262 12.85 -11.02 11.65
CA ALA A 262 11.46 -11.42 11.37
C ALA A 262 10.66 -11.86 12.62
N SER A 263 11.23 -11.74 13.83
CA SER A 263 10.53 -12.10 15.07
C SER A 263 9.97 -10.86 15.80
N PRO A 264 8.63 -10.71 15.94
CA PRO A 264 8.02 -9.55 16.58
C PRO A 264 8.22 -9.52 18.11
N VAL A 265 8.98 -10.46 18.69
CA VAL A 265 9.06 -10.66 20.14
C VAL A 265 10.22 -9.88 20.79
N LYS A 266 11.14 -9.28 20.02
CA LYS A 266 12.29 -8.54 20.56
C LYS A 266 12.18 -7.01 20.48
N GLN A 267 10.99 -6.42 20.42
CA GLN A 267 10.82 -5.02 20.82
C GLN A 267 10.78 -4.88 22.36
N LEU A 268 11.85 -5.33 23.03
CA LEU A 268 12.02 -5.07 24.45
C LEU A 268 12.60 -3.67 24.61
N ARG A 269 11.70 -2.70 24.77
CA ARG A 269 11.84 -1.45 25.52
C ARG A 269 13.25 -1.21 26.06
N THR A 270 14.04 -0.40 25.35
CA THR A 270 15.14 0.36 25.94
C THR A 270 14.53 1.44 26.85
N GLY A 271 14.01 1.00 27.99
CA GLY A 271 13.58 1.82 29.10
C GLY A 271 14.55 1.57 30.25
N THR A 272 15.28 2.60 30.62
CA THR A 272 16.20 2.67 31.76
C THR A 272 15.51 2.29 33.06
N THR A 273 15.56 1.01 33.42
CA THR A 273 15.41 0.52 34.79
C THR A 273 16.39 -0.64 34.92
N GLN A 274 17.25 -0.61 35.94
CA GLN A 274 18.12 -1.75 36.23
C GLN A 274 17.26 -3.03 36.23
N PRO A 275 17.65 -4.08 35.48
CA PRO A 275 16.88 -5.31 35.46
C PRO A 275 16.95 -5.91 36.85
N ASP A 276 15.79 -6.04 37.48
CA ASP A 276 15.60 -6.76 38.73
C ASP A 276 15.95 -8.23 38.51
N LEU A 277 17.21 -8.59 38.78
CA LEU A 277 17.80 -9.89 38.43
C LEU A 277 17.01 -11.06 39.04
N ASP A 278 16.47 -10.87 40.24
CA ASP A 278 15.68 -11.86 40.96
C ASP A 278 14.34 -12.15 40.25
N SER A 279 13.72 -11.11 39.66
CA SER A 279 12.51 -11.27 38.84
C SER A 279 12.79 -11.99 37.52
N SER A 280 13.98 -11.78 36.94
CA SER A 280 14.40 -12.45 35.70
C SER A 280 14.74 -13.92 35.94
N GLU A 281 15.42 -14.24 37.04
CA GLU A 281 15.78 -15.62 37.40
C GLU A 281 14.54 -16.45 37.75
N SER A 282 13.59 -15.87 38.50
CA SER A 282 12.31 -16.53 38.80
C SER A 282 11.48 -16.79 37.54
N ARG A 283 11.49 -15.85 36.57
CA ARG A 283 10.84 -16.05 35.26
C ARG A 283 11.52 -17.14 34.42
N ILE A 284 12.85 -17.19 34.42
CA ILE A 284 13.61 -18.25 33.72
C ILE A 284 13.30 -19.61 34.35
N LYS A 285 13.33 -19.72 35.69
CA LYS A 285 12.97 -20.96 36.39
C LYS A 285 11.54 -21.40 36.09
N ALA A 286 10.59 -20.47 36.07
CA ALA A 286 9.20 -20.78 35.70
C ALA A 286 9.09 -21.30 34.25
N SER A 287 9.76 -20.66 33.30
CA SER A 287 9.78 -21.10 31.89
C SER A 287 10.45 -22.47 31.71
N TYR A 288 11.52 -22.74 32.46
CA TYR A 288 12.21 -24.02 32.43
C TYR A 288 11.37 -25.15 33.05
N ASN A 289 10.66 -24.86 34.15
CA ASN A 289 9.71 -25.80 34.73
C ASN A 289 8.55 -26.11 33.77
N GLN A 290 8.05 -25.10 33.04
CA GLN A 290 7.03 -25.29 32.02
C GLN A 290 7.52 -26.17 30.86
N TYR A 291 8.76 -25.98 30.43
CA TYR A 291 9.42 -26.83 29.44
C TYR A 291 9.56 -28.28 29.94
N ILE A 292 10.00 -28.50 31.18
CA ILE A 292 10.10 -29.83 31.78
C ILE A 292 8.72 -30.51 31.82
N ALA A 293 7.69 -29.81 32.28
CA ALA A 293 6.33 -30.34 32.35
C ALA A 293 5.80 -30.74 30.97
N ALA A 294 6.01 -29.90 29.96
CA ALA A 294 5.64 -30.21 28.58
C ALA A 294 6.41 -31.43 28.04
N ARG A 295 7.71 -31.53 28.35
CA ARG A 295 8.54 -32.66 27.92
C ARG A 295 8.13 -33.97 28.59
N GLU A 296 7.78 -33.93 29.88
CA GLU A 296 7.23 -35.08 30.59
C GLU A 296 5.89 -35.52 30.00
N GLU A 297 5.04 -34.58 29.60
CA GLU A 297 3.76 -34.88 28.94
C GLU A 297 3.97 -35.55 27.58
N VAL A 298 4.91 -35.05 26.77
CA VAL A 298 5.26 -35.67 25.47
C VAL A 298 5.82 -37.08 25.67
N ILE A 299 6.71 -37.28 26.65
CA ILE A 299 7.25 -38.61 26.97
C ILE A 299 6.13 -39.56 27.43
N ARG A 300 5.18 -39.07 28.24
CA ARG A 300 4.01 -39.84 28.67
C ARG A 300 3.11 -40.21 27.49
N ALA A 301 2.85 -39.27 26.59
CA ALA A 301 2.05 -39.50 25.38
C ALA A 301 2.73 -40.52 24.45
N GLN A 302 4.05 -40.43 24.29
CA GLN A 302 4.83 -41.40 23.51
C GLN A 302 4.79 -42.80 24.15
N GLY A 303 4.89 -42.90 25.47
CA GLY A 303 4.74 -44.16 26.20
C GLY A 303 3.36 -44.78 26.04
N LEU A 304 2.29 -43.98 26.01
CA LEU A 304 0.93 -44.45 25.73
C LEU A 304 0.78 -44.96 24.29
N LEU A 305 1.37 -44.28 23.31
CA LEU A 305 1.38 -44.72 21.91
C LEU A 305 2.14 -46.04 21.71
N GLN A 306 3.29 -46.22 22.37
CA GLN A 306 4.03 -47.47 22.33
C GLN A 306 3.24 -48.62 22.97
N ARG A 307 2.57 -48.37 24.11
CA ARG A 307 1.74 -49.38 24.79
C ARG A 307 0.47 -49.74 24.01
N ALA A 308 -0.10 -48.79 23.26
CA ALA A 308 -1.21 -49.03 22.34
C ALA A 308 -0.80 -49.80 21.09
N SER A 309 0.48 -49.73 20.69
CA SER A 309 1.04 -50.53 19.59
C SER A 309 1.29 -51.99 19.99
N GLU A 310 1.52 -52.29 21.27
CA GLU A 310 1.75 -53.65 21.77
C GLU A 310 0.45 -54.46 21.97
N SER A 311 -0.71 -53.80 22.09
CA SER A 311 -2.01 -54.47 22.25
C SER A 311 -2.69 -54.85 20.93
N PHE A 312 -2.14 -54.46 19.78
CA PHE A 312 -2.63 -54.88 18.46
C PHE A 312 -1.98 -56.20 18.03
N THR A 313 -2.35 -57.30 18.70
CA THR A 313 -2.14 -58.64 18.13
C THR A 313 -3.12 -58.83 16.97
N PRO A 314 -2.67 -59.15 15.74
CA PRO A 314 -3.56 -59.43 14.63
C PRO A 314 -4.03 -60.89 14.73
N SER A 315 -4.81 -61.20 15.75
CA SER A 315 -5.73 -62.34 15.73
C SER A 315 -7.04 -61.81 15.17
N LEU A 316 -7.40 -62.15 13.92
CA LEU A 316 -8.78 -62.31 13.41
C LEU A 316 -8.96 -62.29 11.88
N TYR A 317 -7.94 -62.55 11.05
CA TYR A 317 -8.19 -62.72 9.59
C TYR A 317 -7.36 -63.83 8.90
N GLN A 318 -7.23 -64.99 9.53
CA GLN A 318 -6.87 -66.23 8.81
C GLN A 318 -7.74 -67.40 9.27
N SER A 319 -9.03 -67.35 8.92
CA SER A 319 -9.88 -68.53 8.97
C SER A 319 -10.92 -68.46 7.84
N ARG A 320 -10.42 -68.58 6.61
CA ARG A 320 -11.12 -69.16 5.46
C ARG A 320 -10.11 -69.28 4.32
N LEU A 321 -10.13 -70.43 3.66
CA LEU A 321 -9.26 -70.85 2.56
C LEU A 321 -7.97 -71.55 2.99
N GLN A 322 -8.11 -72.65 3.74
CA GLN A 322 -7.33 -73.84 3.45
C GLN A 322 -8.24 -74.85 2.75
N GLU A 323 -8.05 -74.99 1.44
CA GLU A 323 -8.19 -76.28 0.78
C GLU A 323 -7.23 -76.29 -0.42
N GLY A 324 -6.26 -77.20 -0.40
CA GLY A 324 -5.48 -77.59 -1.58
C GLY A 324 -3.97 -77.33 -1.52
N PHE A 325 -3.22 -78.43 -1.46
CA PHE A 325 -1.88 -78.66 -2.00
C PHE A 325 -0.63 -78.36 -1.15
N ASN A 326 -0.23 -79.42 -0.43
CA ASN A 326 1.07 -80.12 -0.49
C ASN A 326 2.40 -79.32 -0.57
N LYS A 327 3.20 -79.54 0.50
CA LYS A 327 4.66 -79.83 0.55
C LYS A 327 5.61 -78.97 -0.31
N VAL A 328 6.49 -78.21 0.34
CA VAL A 328 7.97 -78.37 0.41
C VAL A 328 8.54 -77.21 1.25
N PRO A 329 9.52 -77.45 2.16
CA PRO A 329 10.11 -76.41 2.99
C PRO A 329 11.21 -75.66 2.22
N LEU A 330 11.05 -74.36 2.03
CA LEU A 330 12.08 -73.49 1.46
C LEU A 330 12.28 -72.25 2.33
N ALA A 331 13.39 -72.29 3.06
CA ALA A 331 14.22 -71.18 3.51
C ALA A 331 13.57 -69.79 3.53
N LEU A 332 13.20 -69.35 4.75
CA LEU A 332 12.98 -67.95 5.09
C LEU A 332 14.25 -67.14 4.78
N LYS A 333 14.29 -66.50 3.60
CA LYS A 333 15.15 -65.34 3.37
C LYS A 333 14.58 -64.15 4.15
N PRO A 334 15.42 -63.24 4.67
CA PRO A 334 14.95 -62.11 5.45
C PRO A 334 14.12 -61.22 4.55
N THR A 335 12.82 -61.14 4.82
CA THR A 335 11.89 -60.25 4.11
C THR A 335 12.43 -58.84 4.28
N SER A 336 12.85 -58.26 3.16
CA SER A 336 13.51 -56.97 3.03
C SER A 336 12.86 -55.88 3.88
N LEU A 337 13.67 -55.03 4.53
CA LEU A 337 13.25 -53.76 5.15
C LEU A 337 12.31 -52.92 4.25
N ALA A 338 12.39 -53.09 2.93
CA ALA A 338 11.47 -52.47 1.98
C ALA A 338 9.99 -52.89 2.20
N ALA A 339 9.71 -54.14 2.57
CA ALA A 339 8.35 -54.61 2.81
C ALA A 339 7.76 -54.06 4.12
N SER A 340 8.59 -53.83 5.15
CA SER A 340 8.14 -53.17 6.38
C SER A 340 7.95 -51.66 6.20
N ILE A 341 8.75 -51.00 5.37
CA ILE A 341 8.57 -49.58 5.03
C ILE A 341 7.30 -49.34 4.21
N LEU A 342 6.95 -50.25 3.29
CA LEU A 342 5.72 -50.16 2.49
C LEU A 342 4.45 -50.16 3.34
N ALA A 343 4.44 -50.83 4.49
CA ALA A 343 3.30 -50.80 5.42
C ALA A 343 3.07 -49.40 6.04
N TYR A 344 4.10 -48.55 6.14
CA TYR A 344 4.01 -47.19 6.67
C TYR A 344 3.82 -46.12 5.60
N GLN A 345 3.88 -46.47 4.31
CA GLN A 345 3.65 -45.55 3.19
C GLN A 345 2.32 -44.76 3.28
N PRO A 346 1.16 -45.34 3.64
CA PRO A 346 -0.07 -44.55 3.76
C PRO A 346 0.02 -43.50 4.88
N ASN A 347 0.69 -43.82 5.99
CA ASN A 347 0.90 -42.87 7.10
C ASN A 347 1.83 -41.74 6.66
N LEU A 348 2.92 -42.06 5.96
CA LEU A 348 3.86 -41.06 5.44
C LEU A 348 3.23 -40.16 4.36
N ALA A 349 2.39 -40.74 3.51
CA ALA A 349 1.61 -39.97 2.53
C ALA A 349 0.62 -39.03 3.23
N GLN A 350 -0.04 -39.51 4.30
CA GLN A 350 -0.96 -38.69 5.09
C GLN A 350 -0.23 -37.56 5.82
N THR A 351 0.94 -37.81 6.41
CA THR A 351 1.73 -36.75 7.05
C THR A 351 2.17 -35.70 6.04
N SER A 352 2.63 -36.09 4.84
CA SER A 352 2.99 -35.12 3.79
C SER A 352 1.80 -34.28 3.31
N ARG A 353 0.59 -34.85 3.28
CA ARG A 353 -0.64 -34.11 2.95
C ARG A 353 -1.01 -33.14 4.06
N ASN A 354 -0.95 -33.58 5.31
CA ASN A 354 -1.22 -32.72 6.46
C ASN A 354 -0.23 -31.55 6.51
N GLU A 355 1.06 -31.79 6.24
CA GLU A 355 2.09 -30.76 6.13
C GLU A 355 1.75 -29.72 5.06
N ARG A 356 1.34 -30.17 3.86
CA ARG A 356 0.90 -29.26 2.79
C ARG A 356 -0.33 -28.43 3.17
N ILE A 357 -1.32 -29.04 3.80
CA ILE A 357 -2.52 -28.34 4.27
C ILE A 357 -2.14 -27.30 5.32
N LEU A 358 -1.25 -27.65 6.25
CA LEU A 358 -0.83 -26.77 7.32
C LEU A 358 0.01 -25.60 6.79
N LEU A 359 0.90 -25.83 5.83
CA LEU A 359 1.61 -24.77 5.11
C LEU A 359 0.65 -23.84 4.36
N GLN A 360 -0.35 -24.39 3.68
CA GLN A 360 -1.37 -23.58 3.01
C GLN A 360 -2.15 -22.72 4.01
N GLN A 361 -2.49 -23.27 5.18
CA GLN A 361 -3.16 -22.54 6.24
C GLN A 361 -2.28 -21.43 6.82
N ILE A 362 -0.98 -21.68 7.03
CA ILE A 362 -0.03 -20.66 7.50
C ILE A 362 0.03 -19.51 6.50
N VAL A 363 0.19 -19.81 5.20
CA VAL A 363 0.25 -18.76 4.16
C VAL A 363 -1.05 -17.96 4.11
N TYR A 364 -2.19 -18.62 4.21
CA TYR A 364 -3.50 -17.95 4.27
C TYR A 364 -3.60 -17.02 5.50
N LEU A 365 -3.24 -17.51 6.69
CA LEU A 365 -3.27 -16.71 7.92
C LEU A 365 -2.31 -15.53 7.83
N GLN A 366 -1.12 -15.72 7.26
CA GLN A 366 -0.16 -14.64 7.05
C GLN A 366 -0.71 -13.58 6.10
N SER A 367 -1.36 -13.98 5.00
CA SER A 367 -2.02 -13.01 4.11
C SER A 367 -3.14 -12.27 4.84
N GLN A 368 -3.91 -12.96 5.68
CA GLN A 368 -5.00 -12.36 6.45
C GLN A 368 -4.47 -11.36 7.49
N ILE A 369 -3.38 -11.68 8.17
CA ILE A 369 -2.70 -10.76 9.10
C ILE A 369 -2.23 -9.52 8.35
N SER A 370 -1.56 -9.68 7.20
CA SER A 370 -1.10 -8.53 6.41
C SER A 370 -2.24 -7.62 5.94
N THR A 371 -3.38 -8.19 5.52
CA THR A 371 -4.55 -7.39 5.14
C THR A 371 -5.14 -6.64 6.31
N VAL A 372 -5.18 -7.26 7.50
CA VAL A 372 -5.68 -6.59 8.70
C VAL A 372 -4.71 -5.50 9.17
N ASP A 373 -3.41 -5.73 9.07
CA ASP A 373 -2.39 -4.73 9.41
C ASP A 373 -2.47 -3.52 8.48
N GLU A 374 -2.71 -3.73 7.17
CA GLU A 374 -2.98 -2.66 6.21
C GLU A 374 -4.26 -1.89 6.55
N ASP A 375 -5.37 -2.59 6.82
CA ASP A 375 -6.64 -1.97 7.21
C ASP A 375 -6.50 -1.15 8.51
N VAL A 376 -5.75 -1.67 9.49
CA VAL A 376 -5.45 -0.96 10.74
C VAL A 376 -4.58 0.26 10.47
N ALA A 377 -3.53 0.14 9.66
CA ALA A 377 -2.69 1.28 9.28
C ALA A 377 -3.50 2.37 8.57
N ASP A 378 -4.39 1.99 7.65
CA ASP A 378 -5.26 2.92 6.94
C ASP A 378 -6.25 3.59 7.88
N SER A 379 -6.88 2.83 8.79
CA SER A 379 -7.76 3.40 9.81
C SER A 379 -7.03 4.39 10.73
N LEU A 380 -5.80 4.09 11.14
CA LEU A 380 -4.96 4.99 11.94
C LEU A 380 -4.56 6.25 11.16
N THR A 381 -4.23 6.12 9.86
CA THR A 381 -3.94 7.31 9.04
C THR A 381 -5.16 8.19 8.89
N ARG A 382 -6.34 7.62 8.67
CA ARG A 382 -7.60 8.36 8.60
C ARG A 382 -7.90 9.06 9.92
N LEU A 383 -7.79 8.36 11.05
CA LEU A 383 -7.95 8.97 12.37
C LEU A 383 -6.93 10.07 12.62
N SER A 384 -5.69 9.94 12.11
CA SER A 384 -4.66 10.99 12.22
C SER A 384 -4.99 12.22 11.37
N GLN A 385 -5.66 12.03 10.23
CA GLN A 385 -6.11 13.13 9.37
C GLN A 385 -7.34 13.84 9.95
N GLU A 386 -8.22 13.09 10.62
CA GLU A 386 -9.39 13.64 11.31
C GLU A 386 -9.02 14.28 12.66
N SER A 387 -7.97 13.82 13.31
CA SER A 387 -7.49 14.38 14.59
C SER A 387 -6.62 15.61 14.37
N HIS A 388 -7.11 16.77 14.82
CA HIS A 388 -6.33 18.00 14.88
C HIS A 388 -5.26 18.01 15.99
N LEU A 389 -5.24 17.00 16.86
CA LEU A 389 -4.31 16.90 18.00
C LEU A 389 -2.98 16.23 17.63
N LEU A 390 -2.91 15.59 16.45
CA LEU A 390 -1.74 14.85 15.99
C LEU A 390 -1.09 15.56 14.82
N ALA A 391 0.24 15.50 14.75
CA ALA A 391 0.96 15.89 13.54
C ALA A 391 0.53 14.97 12.40
N SER A 392 0.02 15.55 11.32
CA SER A 392 -0.55 14.82 10.18
C SER A 392 0.44 13.79 9.65
N GLY A 393 0.06 12.50 9.69
CA GLY A 393 0.84 11.40 9.09
C GLY A 393 1.62 10.51 10.06
N SER A 394 1.51 10.66 11.39
CA SER A 394 2.17 9.70 12.29
C SER A 394 1.41 8.37 12.35
N LYS A 395 1.95 7.31 11.71
CA LYS A 395 1.44 5.93 11.78
C LYS A 395 1.84 5.20 13.08
N GLU A 396 2.73 5.78 13.88
CA GLU A 396 3.30 5.11 15.04
C GLU A 396 2.31 5.11 16.23
N PRO A 397 1.82 3.96 16.72
CA PRO A 397 0.88 3.91 17.84
C PRO A 397 1.48 4.48 19.15
N GLY A 398 2.81 4.53 19.25
CA GLY A 398 3.51 5.16 20.37
C GLY A 398 3.28 6.68 20.48
N SER A 399 3.09 7.40 19.37
CA SER A 399 2.80 8.84 19.40
C SER A 399 1.39 9.11 19.92
N TRP A 400 0.42 8.29 19.49
CA TRP A 400 -0.96 8.30 19.99
C TRP A 400 -1.02 8.12 21.50
N GLY A 401 -0.28 7.15 22.04
CA GLY A 401 -0.25 6.90 23.48
C GLY A 401 0.35 8.04 24.31
N LYS A 402 1.30 8.80 23.74
CA LYS A 402 1.88 9.97 24.42
C LYS A 402 0.91 11.15 24.42
N ILE A 403 0.31 11.43 23.27
CA ILE A 403 -0.64 12.55 23.11
C ILE A 403 -1.92 12.29 23.89
N ALA A 404 -2.41 11.04 23.93
CA ALA A 404 -3.55 10.68 24.78
C ALA A 404 -3.27 10.96 26.27
N LYS A 405 -2.07 10.60 26.76
CA LYS A 405 -1.66 10.90 28.15
C LYS A 405 -1.50 12.39 28.42
N GLU A 406 -1.00 13.14 27.43
CA GLU A 406 -0.87 14.60 27.54
C GLU A 406 -2.24 15.29 27.55
N ALA A 407 -3.15 14.85 26.68
CA ALA A 407 -4.53 15.32 26.64
C ALA A 407 -5.28 14.98 27.94
N GLU A 408 -5.11 13.77 28.48
CA GLU A 408 -5.69 13.35 29.76
C GLU A 408 -5.19 14.20 30.93
N ARG A 409 -3.89 14.52 30.95
CA ARG A 409 -3.33 15.44 31.95
C ARG A 409 -3.89 16.85 31.80
N SER A 410 -3.91 17.37 30.58
CA SER A 410 -4.42 18.71 30.30
C SER A 410 -5.90 18.86 30.67
N THR A 411 -6.74 17.87 30.36
CA THR A 411 -8.15 17.88 30.77
C THR A 411 -8.31 17.71 32.26
N GLY A 412 -7.47 16.89 32.90
CA GLY A 412 -7.38 16.77 34.36
C GLY A 412 -7.09 18.12 35.02
N ASP A 413 -6.07 18.83 34.55
CA ASP A 413 -5.66 20.14 35.08
C ASP A 413 -6.77 21.19 34.92
N VAL A 414 -7.47 21.21 33.77
CA VAL A 414 -8.60 22.11 33.51
C VAL A 414 -9.78 21.78 34.42
N ALA A 415 -10.11 20.49 34.59
CA ALA A 415 -11.18 20.05 35.47
C ALA A 415 -10.87 20.39 36.94
N GLU A 416 -9.63 20.20 37.38
CA GLU A 416 -9.19 20.62 38.72
C GLU A 416 -9.27 22.12 38.92
N ALA A 417 -8.89 22.92 37.91
CA ALA A 417 -9.01 24.37 37.96
C ALA A 417 -10.47 24.81 38.08
N GLN A 418 -11.38 24.24 37.28
CA GLN A 418 -12.82 24.52 37.37
C GLN A 418 -13.42 24.06 38.71
N LEU A 419 -12.96 22.94 39.26
CA LEU A 419 -13.38 22.48 40.59
C LEU A 419 -12.90 23.43 41.70
N LYS A 420 -11.71 24.01 41.58
CA LYS A 420 -11.20 25.01 42.53
C LYS A 420 -11.98 26.33 42.41
N GLU A 421 -12.26 26.77 41.18
CA GLU A 421 -13.06 27.96 40.91
C GLU A 421 -14.47 27.82 41.48
N SER A 422 -15.18 26.74 41.14
CA SER A 422 -16.52 26.47 41.67
C SER A 422 -16.55 26.31 43.19
N ARG A 423 -15.52 25.71 43.81
CA ARG A 423 -15.41 25.68 45.28
C ARG A 423 -15.30 27.08 45.87
N SER A 424 -14.48 27.95 45.27
CA SER A 424 -14.35 29.34 45.73
C SER A 424 -15.65 30.13 45.55
N GLU A 425 -16.40 29.89 44.48
CA GLU A 425 -17.73 30.48 44.28
C GLU A 425 -18.73 30.00 45.33
N VAL A 426 -18.74 28.70 45.63
CA VAL A 426 -19.61 28.12 46.68
C VAL A 426 -19.26 28.67 48.05
N GLU A 427 -17.97 28.83 48.37
CA GLU A 427 -17.53 29.47 49.61
C GLU A 427 -17.96 30.94 49.68
N ASN A 428 -17.85 31.69 48.57
CA ASN A 428 -18.33 33.07 48.50
C ASN A 428 -19.85 33.16 48.72
N VAL A 429 -20.64 32.30 48.04
CA VAL A 429 -22.09 32.24 48.22
C VAL A 429 -22.44 31.87 49.66
N ARG A 430 -21.73 30.91 50.26
CA ARG A 430 -21.93 30.54 51.67
C ARG A 430 -21.65 31.71 52.61
N GLY A 431 -20.56 32.46 52.38
CA GLY A 431 -20.26 33.67 53.15
C GLY A 431 -21.36 34.73 53.05
N ILE A 432 -21.95 34.92 51.87
CA ILE A 432 -23.10 35.82 51.67
C ILE A 432 -24.32 35.33 52.45
N VAL A 433 -24.63 34.02 52.40
CA VAL A 433 -25.75 33.43 53.15
C VAL A 433 -25.55 33.58 54.66
N ASP A 434 -24.35 33.33 55.16
CA ASP A 434 -24.01 33.49 56.57
C ASP A 434 -24.18 34.96 57.02
N LEU A 435 -23.71 35.93 56.21
CA LEU A 435 -23.94 37.36 56.44
C LEU A 435 -25.43 37.73 56.46
N CYS A 436 -26.21 37.25 55.49
CA CYS A 436 -27.66 37.45 55.46
C CYS A 436 -28.34 36.83 56.69
N SER A 437 -27.89 35.66 57.14
CA SER A 437 -28.42 35.01 58.35
C SER A 437 -28.10 35.79 59.62
N LEU A 438 -26.90 36.38 59.72
CA LEU A 438 -26.50 37.25 60.83
C LEU A 438 -27.33 38.54 60.83
N HIS A 439 -27.53 39.15 59.66
CA HIS A 439 -28.38 40.33 59.53
C HIS A 439 -29.83 40.01 59.95
N GLY A 440 -30.36 38.86 59.53
CA GLY A 440 -31.68 38.37 60.00
C GLY A 440 -31.75 38.19 61.51
N LYS A 441 -30.71 37.63 62.14
CA LYS A 441 -30.63 37.49 63.60
C LYS A 441 -30.58 38.85 64.30
N VAL A 442 -29.77 39.79 63.81
CA VAL A 442 -29.69 41.16 64.37
C VAL A 442 -31.04 41.87 64.29
N LEU A 443 -31.70 41.83 63.13
CA LEU A 443 -33.04 42.42 62.97
C LEU A 443 -34.06 41.78 63.92
N SER A 444 -34.04 40.45 64.07
CA SER A 444 -34.93 39.75 65.00
C SER A 444 -34.68 40.10 66.48
N SER A 445 -33.45 40.47 66.84
CA SER A 445 -33.08 40.91 68.19
C SER A 445 -33.48 42.36 68.50
N MET A 446 -33.65 43.20 67.48
CA MET A 446 -34.12 44.59 67.64
C MET A 446 -35.65 44.71 67.75
N THR A 447 -36.39 43.66 67.36
CA THR A 447 -37.86 43.61 67.44
C THR A 447 -38.40 42.95 68.71
N ARG A 448 -37.55 42.65 69.69
CA ARG A 448 -37.92 42.31 71.08
C ARG A 448 -37.52 43.45 71.99
#